data_AF-A0A833SAV4-F1
#
_entry.id   AF-A0A833SAV4-F1
#
_cell.length_a   1.000
_cell.length_b   1.000
_cell.length_c   1.000
_cell.angle_alpha   90.00
_cell.angle_beta   90.00
_cell.angle_gamma   90.00
#
_symmetry.space_group_name_H-M   'P 1'
#
loop_
_entity.id
_entity.type
_entity.pdbx_description
1 polymer ?
#
loop_
_entity_poly.entity_id
_entity_poly.type
_entity_poly.pdbx_seq_one_letter_code
_entity_poly.pdbx_strand_id
1 'polypeptide(L)'
;MFHIRRLTRSSIALKQAPTNDIIHNTLIRIVPAFQTRGYADHQIPDRLKDIPDDPDPNFFDMVEYFFHRACQIVEDKLVEDIGKRSRMSVEERKKKVKGILMLMEQCDHILETSFPLRRDSGDYEMITGYRAQHSTHRTPCKGGIRFSMDVSRDEVKALSALMTFKCACVDVPFGGAKAGIKINPKLYSEHELEKITRRFTLELAKKGFIVNTRKIITQWLLIALTLL
;
A
#
# COMPACT_ATOMS: atom_id res chain seq x y z
N MET A 1 45.08 45.30 4.69
CA MET A 1 43.64 44.95 4.82
C MET A 1 43.11 44.82 3.39
N PHE A 2 43.31 43.66 2.78
CA PHE A 2 43.55 43.55 1.33
C PHE A 2 42.27 43.45 0.46
N HIS A 3 42.25 44.33 -0.54
CA HIS A 3 41.35 44.35 -1.69
C HIS A 3 41.70 43.30 -2.76
N ILE A 4 40.66 42.93 -3.51
CA ILE A 4 40.59 41.99 -4.64
C ILE A 4 41.57 42.33 -5.79
N ARG A 5 42.24 41.30 -6.35
CA ARG A 5 42.72 41.27 -7.75
C ARG A 5 42.55 39.89 -8.39
N ARG A 6 42.11 39.94 -9.66
CA ARG A 6 41.82 38.87 -10.63
C ARG A 6 42.97 37.89 -10.88
N LEU A 7 42.64 36.65 -11.21
CA LEU A 7 43.35 35.85 -12.20
C LEU A 7 42.43 35.55 -13.39
N THR A 8 42.98 35.76 -14.59
CA THR A 8 42.36 35.74 -15.91
C THR A 8 42.56 34.40 -16.64
N ARG A 9 41.56 34.03 -17.46
CA ARG A 9 41.57 33.33 -18.79
C ARG A 9 42.48 32.08 -18.93
N SER A 10 42.03 30.94 -19.46
CA SER A 10 41.56 30.78 -20.84
C SER A 10 41.08 29.34 -21.13
N SER A 11 40.02 29.26 -21.94
CA SER A 11 39.64 28.26 -22.97
C SER A 11 40.30 26.87 -22.98
N ILE A 12 39.52 25.78 -23.00
CA ILE A 12 39.66 24.61 -23.91
C ILE A 12 38.29 23.89 -24.01
N ALA A 13 38.01 23.42 -25.22
CA ALA A 13 36.77 22.99 -25.84
C ALA A 13 36.02 21.78 -25.22
N LEU A 14 34.70 21.80 -25.41
CA LEU A 14 33.78 20.67 -25.34
C LEU A 14 34.08 19.63 -26.42
N LYS A 15 34.25 18.37 -26.01
CA LYS A 15 34.01 17.18 -26.87
C LYS A 15 33.21 16.16 -26.06
N GLN A 16 32.01 15.85 -26.54
CA GLN A 16 31.15 14.77 -26.06
C GLN A 16 31.71 13.40 -26.49
N ALA A 17 31.61 12.40 -25.60
CA ALA A 17 31.59 10.97 -25.90
C ALA A 17 30.93 10.22 -24.71
N PRO A 18 30.33 9.03 -24.93
CA PRO A 18 29.06 8.63 -24.34
C PRO A 18 29.19 7.79 -23.07
N THR A 19 28.28 7.99 -22.11
CA THR A 19 28.22 7.17 -20.87
C THR A 19 26.77 6.79 -20.56
N ASN A 20 26.22 5.83 -21.29
CA ASN A 20 24.91 5.24 -20.96
C ASN A 20 24.97 3.78 -20.44
N ASP A 21 26.13 3.13 -20.41
CA ASP A 21 26.19 1.68 -20.10
C ASP A 21 26.75 1.34 -18.71
N ILE A 22 27.16 2.33 -17.91
CA ILE A 22 27.86 2.07 -16.63
C ILE A 22 26.91 2.09 -15.41
N ILE A 23 25.77 2.78 -15.48
CA ILE A 23 24.91 2.99 -14.31
C ILE A 23 23.99 1.78 -14.03
N HIS A 24 23.66 0.97 -15.02
CA HIS A 24 22.71 -0.15 -14.84
C HIS A 24 23.29 -1.34 -14.05
N ASN A 25 24.61 -1.54 -14.05
CA ASN A 25 25.23 -2.74 -13.47
C ASN A 25 25.70 -2.59 -12.01
N THR A 26 25.66 -1.38 -11.43
CA THR A 26 26.17 -1.16 -10.07
C THR A 26 25.09 -1.27 -8.99
N LEU A 27 23.82 -1.00 -9.30
CA LEU A 27 22.74 -1.05 -8.31
C LEU A 27 22.18 -2.46 -8.03
N ILE A 28 22.52 -3.45 -8.85
CA ILE A 28 22.06 -4.84 -8.70
C ILE A 28 22.92 -5.64 -7.69
N ARG A 29 24.05 -5.08 -7.21
CA ARG A 29 25.13 -5.87 -6.60
C ARG A 29 25.26 -5.81 -5.06
N ILE A 30 24.22 -5.39 -4.33
CA ILE A 30 24.21 -5.36 -2.85
C ILE A 30 22.99 -6.08 -2.27
N VAL A 31 22.70 -7.28 -2.76
CA VAL A 31 21.97 -8.29 -1.97
C VAL A 31 22.86 -9.53 -1.98
N PRO A 32 23.40 -10.00 -0.84
CA PRO A 32 24.14 -11.24 -0.83
C PRO A 32 23.23 -12.34 -1.37
N ALA A 33 23.74 -13.13 -2.31
CA ALA A 33 23.03 -14.28 -2.86
C ALA A 33 22.55 -15.15 -1.70
N PHE A 34 21.26 -15.06 -1.36
CA PHE A 34 20.65 -15.89 -0.34
C PHE A 34 20.67 -17.31 -0.91
N GLN A 35 21.51 -18.15 -0.32
CA GLN A 35 21.70 -19.53 -0.75
C GLN A 35 20.41 -20.30 -0.44
N THR A 36 19.50 -20.35 -1.40
CA THR A 36 18.21 -21.04 -1.31
C THR A 36 18.45 -22.51 -1.04
N ARG A 37 18.29 -22.95 0.21
CA ARG A 37 18.17 -24.37 0.52
C ARG A 37 16.79 -24.79 0.05
N GLY A 38 16.72 -25.65 -0.98
CA GLY A 38 15.50 -25.95 -1.76
C GLY A 38 14.31 -26.51 -0.98
N TYR A 39 13.65 -25.67 -0.19
CA TYR A 39 12.35 -25.95 0.43
C TYR A 39 11.21 -25.15 -0.22
N ALA A 40 11.53 -24.00 -0.81
CA ALA A 40 10.64 -23.11 -1.54
C ALA A 40 9.98 -23.81 -2.75
N ASP A 41 8.70 -24.13 -2.60
CA ASP A 41 7.82 -24.58 -3.69
C ASP A 41 6.67 -23.56 -3.87
N HIS A 42 6.86 -22.33 -3.39
CA HIS A 42 5.88 -21.28 -3.60
C HIS A 42 5.85 -20.88 -5.07
N GLN A 43 4.78 -21.27 -5.74
CA GLN A 43 4.52 -20.93 -7.13
C GLN A 43 3.68 -19.66 -7.20
N ILE A 44 4.11 -18.75 -8.07
CA ILE A 44 3.32 -17.57 -8.42
C ILE A 44 2.13 -18.07 -9.27
N PRO A 45 0.90 -17.66 -8.97
CA PRO A 45 -0.27 -17.98 -9.77
C PRO A 45 -0.05 -17.65 -11.25
N ASP A 46 -0.55 -18.50 -12.16
CA ASP A 46 -0.35 -18.33 -13.61
C ASP A 46 -0.82 -16.96 -14.12
N ARG A 47 -1.89 -16.40 -13.52
CA ARG A 47 -2.43 -15.08 -13.85
C ARG A 47 -1.45 -13.92 -13.65
N LEU A 48 -0.44 -14.09 -12.79
CA LEU A 48 0.49 -13.03 -12.38
C LEU A 48 1.88 -13.15 -13.02
N LYS A 49 2.11 -14.17 -13.86
CA LYS A 49 3.45 -14.43 -14.40
C LYS A 49 3.92 -13.36 -15.38
N ASP A 50 2.99 -12.77 -16.13
CA ASP A 50 3.28 -11.81 -17.19
C ASP A 50 3.32 -10.35 -16.70
N ILE A 51 2.92 -10.11 -15.44
CA ILE A 51 2.92 -8.78 -14.79
C ILE A 51 4.27 -8.04 -14.88
N PRO A 52 5.45 -8.67 -14.80
CA PRO A 52 6.73 -7.98 -14.90
C PRO A 52 7.00 -7.37 -16.28
N ASP A 53 6.43 -7.96 -17.32
CA ASP A 53 6.66 -7.58 -18.71
C ASP A 53 5.53 -6.67 -19.26
N ASP A 54 4.42 -6.57 -18.53
CA ASP A 54 3.29 -5.68 -18.86
C ASP A 54 3.66 -4.20 -18.62
N PRO A 55 3.50 -3.31 -19.62
CA PRO A 55 3.75 -1.88 -19.44
C PRO A 55 2.70 -1.15 -18.59
N ASP A 56 1.48 -1.68 -18.43
CA ASP A 56 0.40 -1.06 -17.62
C ASP A 56 -0.44 -2.14 -16.90
N PRO A 57 0.16 -2.88 -15.95
CA PRO A 57 -0.53 -3.94 -15.24
C PRO A 57 -1.59 -3.36 -14.31
N ASN A 58 -2.66 -4.12 -14.09
CA ASN A 58 -3.63 -3.77 -13.05
C ASN A 58 -2.90 -3.65 -11.70
N PHE A 59 -3.13 -2.51 -11.03
CA PHE A 59 -2.49 -2.19 -9.76
C PHE A 59 -2.67 -3.29 -8.70
N PHE A 60 -3.84 -3.94 -8.68
CA PHE A 60 -4.10 -5.04 -7.75
C PHE A 60 -3.21 -6.26 -8.02
N ASP A 61 -3.14 -6.69 -9.28
CA ASP A 61 -2.34 -7.85 -9.70
C ASP A 61 -0.84 -7.58 -9.49
N MET A 62 -0.40 -6.34 -9.69
CA MET A 62 0.96 -5.92 -9.40
C MET A 62 1.32 -6.08 -7.91
N VAL A 63 0.44 -5.64 -7.00
CA VAL A 63 0.68 -5.78 -5.55
C VAL A 63 0.71 -7.25 -5.14
N GLU A 64 -0.19 -8.06 -5.70
CA GLU A 64 -0.25 -9.49 -5.44
C GLU A 64 1.02 -10.21 -5.95
N TYR A 65 1.50 -9.86 -7.14
CA TYR A 65 2.74 -10.38 -7.69
C TYR A 65 3.94 -10.13 -6.77
N PHE A 66 4.08 -8.90 -6.25
CA PHE A 66 5.17 -8.58 -5.31
C PHE A 66 5.06 -9.36 -4.00
N PHE A 67 3.84 -9.65 -3.54
CA PHE A 67 3.63 -10.51 -2.38
C PHE A 67 4.12 -11.95 -2.65
N HIS A 68 3.71 -12.57 -3.76
CA HIS A 68 4.18 -13.93 -4.08
C HIS A 68 5.68 -13.99 -4.32
N ARG A 69 6.28 -12.96 -4.94
CA ARG A 69 7.74 -12.86 -5.06
C ARG A 69 8.45 -12.79 -3.71
N ALA A 70 7.90 -12.02 -2.76
CA ALA A 70 8.44 -11.98 -1.41
C ALA A 70 8.36 -13.36 -0.73
N CYS A 71 7.24 -14.08 -0.87
CA CYS A 71 7.05 -15.43 -0.33
C CYS A 71 8.14 -16.40 -0.81
N GLN A 72 8.51 -16.37 -2.10
CA GLN A 72 9.58 -17.22 -2.64
C GLN A 72 10.94 -17.02 -1.94
N ILE A 73 11.23 -15.79 -1.49
CA ILE A 73 12.50 -15.46 -0.85
C ILE A 73 12.48 -15.81 0.64
N VAL A 74 11.34 -15.59 1.32
CA VAL A 74 11.27 -15.70 2.78
C VAL A 74 10.85 -17.07 3.29
N GLU A 75 10.20 -17.91 2.47
CA GLU A 75 9.62 -19.18 2.90
C GLU A 75 10.65 -20.10 3.57
N ASP A 76 11.82 -20.28 2.96
CA ASP A 76 12.92 -21.10 3.51
C ASP A 76 13.30 -20.64 4.91
N LYS A 77 13.49 -19.33 5.08
CA LYS A 77 13.87 -18.73 6.37
C LYS A 77 12.77 -18.87 7.42
N LEU A 78 11.51 -18.71 7.03
CA LEU A 78 10.36 -18.86 7.94
C LEU A 78 10.23 -20.30 8.45
N VAL A 79 10.46 -21.30 7.59
CA VAL A 79 10.44 -22.71 7.98
C VAL A 79 11.55 -23.03 8.98
N GLU A 80 12.76 -22.50 8.75
CA GLU A 80 13.88 -22.63 9.70
C GLU A 80 13.59 -21.97 11.04
N ASP A 81 13.04 -20.76 11.05
CA ASP A 81 12.78 -19.99 12.27
C ASP A 81 11.65 -20.58 13.12
N ILE A 82 10.59 -21.13 12.52
CA ILE A 82 9.56 -21.89 13.25
C ILE A 82 10.18 -23.15 13.87
N GLY A 83 11.13 -23.77 13.18
CA GLY A 83 11.80 -24.97 13.64
C GLY A 83 12.66 -24.78 14.89
N LYS A 84 13.18 -23.57 15.12
CA LYS A 84 13.91 -23.22 16.36
C LYS A 84 13.00 -23.18 17.58
N ARG A 85 11.71 -22.84 17.38
CA ARG A 85 10.73 -22.64 18.46
C ARG A 85 9.84 -23.87 18.70
N SER A 86 9.85 -24.86 17.81
CA SER A 86 8.90 -25.98 17.86
C SER A 86 9.50 -27.30 17.37
N ARG A 87 9.19 -28.40 18.07
CA ARG A 87 9.61 -29.79 17.73
C ARG A 87 8.79 -30.43 16.59
N MET A 88 8.16 -29.65 15.73
CA MET A 88 7.37 -30.15 14.58
C MET A 88 8.27 -30.75 13.51
N SER A 89 7.73 -31.66 12.69
CA SER A 89 8.41 -32.16 11.49
C SER A 89 8.61 -31.05 10.45
N VAL A 90 9.58 -31.21 9.54
CA VAL A 90 9.84 -30.21 8.48
C VAL A 90 8.62 -30.00 7.59
N GLU A 91 7.90 -31.08 7.27
CA GLU A 91 6.72 -31.04 6.41
C GLU A 91 5.56 -30.28 7.06
N GLU A 92 5.31 -30.48 8.36
CA GLU A 92 4.29 -29.72 9.07
C GLU A 92 4.65 -28.23 9.18
N ARG A 93 5.94 -27.90 9.33
CA ARG A 93 6.40 -26.50 9.34
C ARG A 93 6.11 -25.83 8.01
N LYS A 94 6.41 -26.50 6.88
CA LYS A 94 6.07 -25.99 5.53
C LYS A 94 4.57 -25.71 5.40
N LYS A 95 3.73 -26.68 5.76
CA LYS A 95 2.26 -26.53 5.71
C LYS A 95 1.79 -25.36 6.58
N LYS A 96 2.37 -25.19 7.76
CA LYS A 96 2.06 -24.08 8.67
C LYS A 96 2.48 -22.72 8.09
N VAL A 97 3.69 -22.61 7.54
CA VAL A 97 4.17 -21.37 6.89
C VAL A 97 3.26 -21.02 5.72
N LYS A 98 2.98 -21.98 4.84
CA LYS A 98 2.07 -21.80 3.70
C LYS A 98 0.68 -21.31 4.15
N GLY A 99 0.11 -21.91 5.20
CA GLY A 99 -1.17 -21.47 5.75
C GLY A 99 -1.15 -20.03 6.29
N ILE A 100 -0.06 -19.62 6.95
CA ILE A 100 0.11 -18.24 7.42
C ILE A 100 0.23 -17.27 6.25
N LEU A 101 0.99 -17.60 5.22
CA LEU A 101 1.16 -16.76 4.04
C LEU A 101 -0.17 -16.60 3.27
N MET A 102 -0.95 -17.67 3.13
CA MET A 102 -2.29 -17.61 2.53
C MET A 102 -3.24 -16.71 3.32
N LEU A 103 -3.15 -16.71 4.65
CA LEU A 103 -3.92 -15.80 5.50
C LEU A 103 -3.50 -14.33 5.28
N MET A 104 -2.20 -14.08 5.12
CA MET A 104 -1.66 -12.73 4.93
C MET A 104 -1.95 -12.13 3.54
N GLU A 105 -2.27 -12.96 2.55
CA GLU A 105 -2.60 -12.55 1.18
C GLU A 105 -3.99 -11.91 1.10
N GLN A 106 -4.95 -12.43 1.86
CA GLN A 106 -6.34 -11.99 1.78
C GLN A 106 -6.61 -10.80 2.69
N CYS A 107 -7.52 -9.93 2.24
CA CYS A 107 -7.99 -8.81 3.02
C CYS A 107 -9.09 -9.28 3.98
N ASP A 108 -8.91 -9.06 5.29
CA ASP A 108 -9.85 -9.49 6.34
C ASP A 108 -11.29 -8.99 6.08
N HIS A 109 -11.42 -7.68 5.83
CA HIS A 109 -12.74 -7.04 5.71
C HIS A 109 -12.77 -5.98 4.61
N ILE A 110 -13.83 -5.99 3.81
CA ILE A 110 -14.13 -4.95 2.82
C ILE A 110 -15.58 -4.50 3.00
N LEU A 111 -15.77 -3.21 3.22
CA LEU A 111 -17.08 -2.59 3.31
C LEU A 111 -17.30 -1.70 2.09
N GLU A 112 -18.39 -1.97 1.40
CA GLU A 112 -18.97 -1.07 0.40
C GLU A 112 -20.22 -0.43 1.01
N THR A 113 -20.32 0.89 0.90
CA THR A 113 -21.46 1.64 1.39
C THR A 113 -21.89 2.67 0.36
N SER A 114 -23.20 2.75 0.15
CA SER A 114 -23.81 3.77 -0.69
C SER A 114 -24.80 4.56 0.15
N PHE A 115 -24.77 5.89 0.05
CA PHE A 115 -25.63 6.78 0.82
C PHE A 115 -26.09 7.97 -0.02
N PRO A 116 -27.30 8.49 0.23
CA PRO A 116 -27.80 9.66 -0.48
C PRO A 116 -27.15 10.95 0.05
N LEU A 117 -26.82 11.85 -0.87
CA LEU A 117 -26.41 13.22 -0.64
C LEU A 117 -27.49 14.15 -1.19
N ARG A 118 -27.94 15.12 -0.38
CA ARG A 118 -28.71 16.26 -0.87
C ARG A 118 -27.74 17.35 -1.30
N ARG A 119 -27.67 17.60 -2.61
CA ARG A 119 -26.87 18.65 -3.23
C ARG A 119 -27.37 20.03 -2.81
N ASP A 120 -26.51 21.02 -2.97
CA ASP A 120 -26.88 22.41 -2.70
C ASP A 120 -27.91 22.93 -3.73
N SER A 121 -28.01 22.30 -4.92
CA SER A 121 -29.11 22.53 -5.89
C SER A 121 -30.48 22.04 -5.41
N GLY A 122 -30.51 21.19 -4.38
CA GLY A 122 -31.72 20.52 -3.89
C GLY A 122 -31.91 19.10 -4.42
N ASP A 123 -31.16 18.69 -5.44
CA ASP A 123 -31.20 17.34 -6.01
C ASP A 123 -30.58 16.30 -5.07
N TYR A 124 -30.97 15.03 -5.25
CA TYR A 124 -30.39 13.91 -4.53
C TYR A 124 -29.46 13.10 -5.43
N GLU A 125 -28.29 12.77 -4.91
CA GLU A 125 -27.28 11.97 -5.59
C GLU A 125 -26.85 10.80 -4.70
N MET A 126 -26.67 9.61 -5.27
CA MET A 126 -26.16 8.45 -4.54
C MET A 126 -24.64 8.43 -4.62
N ILE A 127 -23.97 8.49 -3.47
CA ILE A 127 -22.51 8.42 -3.36
C ILE A 127 -22.10 7.02 -2.89
N THR A 128 -21.14 6.41 -3.59
CA THR A 128 -20.57 5.11 -3.22
C THR A 128 -19.16 5.28 -2.66
N GLY A 129 -18.89 4.58 -1.56
CA GLY A 129 -17.58 4.54 -0.93
C GLY A 129 -17.20 3.13 -0.47
N TYR A 130 -15.89 2.93 -0.37
CA TYR A 130 -15.25 1.67 -0.03
C TYR A 130 -14.29 1.86 1.14
N ARG A 131 -14.23 0.86 2.02
CA ARG A 131 -13.23 0.77 3.10
C ARG A 131 -12.75 -0.68 3.20
N ALA A 132 -11.46 -0.90 2.96
CA ALA A 132 -10.81 -2.19 3.15
C ALA A 132 -9.91 -2.15 4.40
N GLN A 133 -9.95 -3.20 5.20
CA GLN A 133 -9.02 -3.50 6.28
C GLN A 133 -8.31 -4.80 5.92
N HIS A 134 -7.03 -4.68 5.59
CA HIS A 134 -6.25 -5.80 5.08
C HIS A 134 -5.91 -6.80 6.19
N SER A 135 -5.38 -6.31 7.30
CA SER A 135 -4.96 -7.18 8.39
C SER A 135 -5.20 -6.54 9.74
N THR A 136 -5.78 -7.32 10.65
CA THR A 136 -6.03 -6.97 12.06
C THR A 136 -4.96 -7.49 13.02
N HIS A 137 -3.83 -8.01 12.51
CA HIS A 137 -2.71 -8.51 13.34
C HIS A 137 -2.17 -7.47 14.34
N ARG A 138 -2.34 -6.18 14.02
CA ARG A 138 -2.13 -5.05 14.92
C ARG A 138 -3.33 -4.13 14.84
N THR A 139 -3.94 -3.81 15.96
CA THR A 139 -5.04 -2.85 16.04
C THR A 139 -4.53 -1.56 16.68
N PRO A 140 -4.97 -0.38 16.20
CA PRO A 140 -5.98 -0.13 15.16
C PRO A 140 -5.44 -0.20 13.72
N CYS A 141 -6.35 -0.37 12.74
CA CYS A 141 -6.00 -0.35 11.32
C CYS A 141 -5.89 1.09 10.78
N LYS A 142 -4.80 1.41 10.07
CA LYS A 142 -4.46 2.76 9.59
C LYS A 142 -4.42 2.84 8.07
N GLY A 143 -4.94 3.96 7.56
CA GLY A 143 -4.66 4.48 6.22
C GLY A 143 -5.83 5.28 5.65
N GLY A 144 -5.53 6.30 4.85
CA GLY A 144 -6.44 7.43 4.59
C GLY A 144 -7.60 7.16 3.63
N ILE A 145 -8.42 8.19 3.43
CA ILE A 145 -9.51 8.24 2.44
C ILE A 145 -8.98 8.89 1.16
N ARG A 146 -9.36 8.36 -0.01
CA ARG A 146 -9.12 8.99 -1.32
C ARG A 146 -10.45 9.41 -1.93
N PHE A 147 -10.52 10.60 -2.50
CA PHE A 147 -11.63 11.02 -3.35
C PHE A 147 -11.16 10.97 -4.81
N SER A 148 -11.72 10.07 -5.62
CA SER A 148 -11.44 9.97 -7.06
C SER A 148 -12.56 9.23 -7.76
N MET A 149 -12.77 9.50 -9.05
CA MET A 149 -13.71 8.71 -9.86
C MET A 149 -13.20 7.29 -10.16
N ASP A 150 -11.88 7.10 -10.10
CA ASP A 150 -11.22 5.81 -10.37
C ASP A 150 -11.29 4.85 -9.18
N VAL A 151 -11.84 5.29 -8.05
CA VAL A 151 -11.96 4.46 -6.86
C VAL A 151 -12.78 3.21 -7.18
N SER A 152 -12.15 2.06 -7.00
CA SER A 152 -12.75 0.73 -7.12
C SER A 152 -12.52 -0.10 -5.86
N ARG A 153 -13.28 -1.20 -5.73
CA ARG A 153 -13.11 -2.15 -4.62
C ARG A 153 -11.70 -2.75 -4.61
N ASP A 154 -11.20 -3.12 -5.79
CA ASP A 154 -9.92 -3.81 -5.94
C ASP A 154 -8.73 -2.87 -5.69
N GLU A 155 -8.83 -1.62 -6.13
CA GLU A 155 -7.83 -0.59 -5.83
C GLU A 155 -7.71 -0.37 -4.31
N VAL A 156 -8.85 -0.24 -3.62
CA VAL A 156 -8.86 -0.02 -2.17
C VAL A 156 -8.32 -1.24 -1.41
N LYS A 157 -8.54 -2.46 -1.91
CA LYS A 157 -7.96 -3.71 -1.39
C LYS A 157 -6.45 -3.75 -1.58
N ALA A 158 -5.94 -3.42 -2.77
CA ALA A 158 -4.50 -3.37 -3.05
C ALA A 158 -3.79 -2.34 -2.16
N LEU A 159 -4.37 -1.15 -2.05
CA LEU A 159 -3.81 -0.07 -1.24
C LEU A 159 -3.84 -0.39 0.26
N SER A 160 -4.85 -1.12 0.76
CA SER A 160 -4.88 -1.54 2.17
C SER A 160 -3.80 -2.57 2.47
N ALA A 161 -3.51 -3.49 1.54
CA ALA A 161 -2.40 -4.45 1.65
C ALA A 161 -1.05 -3.73 1.73
N LEU A 162 -0.82 -2.77 0.83
CA LEU A 162 0.38 -1.92 0.86
C LEU A 162 0.54 -1.16 2.18
N MET A 163 -0.55 -0.71 2.80
CA MET A 163 -0.48 -0.06 4.12
C MET A 163 -0.01 -1.03 5.22
N THR A 164 -0.42 -2.31 5.18
CA THR A 164 0.08 -3.32 6.13
C THR A 164 1.59 -3.49 5.97
N PHE A 165 2.06 -3.73 4.74
CA PHE A 165 3.48 -3.97 4.50
C PHE A 165 4.32 -2.72 4.78
N LYS A 166 3.83 -1.54 4.39
CA LYS A 166 4.49 -0.25 4.70
C LYS A 166 4.65 -0.06 6.20
N CYS A 167 3.60 -0.29 6.98
CA CYS A 167 3.67 -0.18 8.44
C CYS A 167 4.64 -1.20 9.06
N ALA A 168 4.70 -2.42 8.51
CA ALA A 168 5.66 -3.42 8.94
C ALA A 168 7.12 -3.02 8.63
N CYS A 169 7.39 -2.44 7.45
CA CYS A 169 8.75 -2.01 7.07
C CYS A 169 9.33 -0.90 7.96
N VAL A 170 8.49 -0.06 8.57
CA VAL A 170 8.92 1.03 9.45
C VAL A 170 8.61 0.76 10.93
N ASP A 171 8.31 -0.49 11.29
CA ASP A 171 7.98 -0.93 12.66
C ASP A 171 6.84 -0.16 13.34
N VAL A 172 5.90 0.35 12.55
CA VAL A 172 4.74 1.07 13.08
C VAL A 172 3.66 0.06 13.50
N PRO A 173 3.08 0.18 14.72
CA PRO A 173 2.19 -0.84 15.26
C PRO A 173 0.74 -0.72 14.78
N PHE A 174 0.50 -0.71 13.47
CA PHE A 174 -0.84 -0.63 12.88
C PHE A 174 -1.06 -1.68 11.81
N GLY A 175 -2.30 -2.19 11.74
CA GLY A 175 -2.80 -2.93 10.59
C GLY A 175 -3.04 -2.02 9.40
N GLY A 176 -3.01 -2.57 8.18
CA GLY A 176 -3.27 -1.80 6.96
C GLY A 176 -4.75 -1.61 6.70
N ALA A 177 -5.15 -0.39 6.36
CA ALA A 177 -6.49 -0.10 5.86
C ALA A 177 -6.45 1.03 4.83
N LYS A 178 -7.42 1.08 3.94
CA LYS A 178 -7.60 2.18 2.98
C LYS A 178 -9.08 2.43 2.76
N ALA A 179 -9.46 3.68 2.56
CA ALA A 179 -10.79 4.05 2.08
C ALA A 179 -10.71 4.83 0.78
N GLY A 180 -11.80 4.78 0.03
CA GLY A 180 -12.02 5.57 -1.17
C GLY A 180 -13.49 5.94 -1.31
N ILE A 181 -13.77 7.15 -1.80
CA ILE A 181 -15.12 7.61 -2.16
C ILE A 181 -15.09 7.96 -3.65
N LYS A 182 -16.05 7.40 -4.40
CA LYS A 182 -16.12 7.51 -5.85
C LYS A 182 -16.76 8.82 -6.29
N ILE A 183 -16.03 9.93 -6.14
CA ILE A 183 -16.47 11.28 -6.53
C ILE A 183 -15.32 12.07 -7.14
N ASN A 184 -15.65 13.07 -7.95
CA ASN A 184 -14.71 14.12 -8.35
C ASN A 184 -14.86 15.31 -7.39
N PRO A 185 -13.92 15.54 -6.45
CA PRO A 185 -14.07 16.57 -5.44
C PRO A 185 -14.18 18.00 -6.02
N LYS A 186 -13.72 18.22 -7.26
CA LYS A 186 -13.81 19.53 -7.94
C LYS A 186 -15.23 19.91 -8.37
N LEU A 187 -16.17 18.96 -8.38
CA LEU A 187 -17.56 19.17 -8.80
C LEU A 187 -18.51 19.47 -7.63
N TYR A 188 -17.99 19.48 -6.40
CA TYR A 188 -18.77 19.68 -5.18
C TYR A 188 -18.29 20.93 -4.45
N SER A 189 -19.22 21.59 -3.76
CA SER A 189 -18.89 22.68 -2.84
C SER A 189 -18.19 22.14 -1.58
N GLU A 190 -17.48 22.99 -0.84
CA GLU A 190 -16.90 22.61 0.46
C GLU A 190 -17.95 22.07 1.43
N HIS A 191 -19.15 22.66 1.41
CA HIS A 191 -20.28 22.23 2.22
C HIS A 191 -20.81 20.84 1.82
N GLU A 192 -20.88 20.55 0.52
CA GLU A 192 -21.20 19.21 0.02
C GLU A 192 -20.13 18.19 0.41
N LEU A 193 -18.85 18.52 0.27
CA LEU A 193 -17.73 17.65 0.66
C LEU A 193 -17.73 17.35 2.16
N GLU A 194 -18.05 18.34 3.00
CA GLU A 194 -18.21 18.14 4.44
C GLU A 194 -19.36 17.16 4.74
N LYS A 195 -20.53 17.36 4.12
CA LYS A 195 -21.69 16.45 4.28
C LYS A 195 -21.34 15.03 3.87
N ILE A 196 -20.67 14.85 2.72
CA ILE A 196 -20.24 13.54 2.23
C ILE A 196 -19.30 12.88 3.24
N THR A 197 -18.28 13.61 3.70
CA THR A 197 -17.27 13.08 4.62
C THR A 197 -17.87 12.71 5.97
N ARG A 198 -18.75 13.54 6.52
CA ARG A 198 -19.44 13.28 7.79
C ARG A 198 -20.38 12.08 7.64
N ARG A 199 -21.15 12.01 6.55
CA ARG A 199 -22.05 10.89 6.32
C ARG A 199 -21.30 9.58 6.15
N PHE A 200 -20.25 9.57 5.33
CA PHE A 200 -19.40 8.38 5.14
C PHE A 200 -18.77 7.93 6.47
N THR A 201 -18.24 8.87 7.26
CA THR A 201 -17.70 8.58 8.59
C THR A 201 -18.74 7.93 9.51
N LEU A 202 -19.98 8.42 9.50
CA LEU A 202 -21.07 7.82 10.28
C LEU A 202 -21.40 6.40 9.81
N GLU A 203 -21.48 6.16 8.50
CA GLU A 203 -21.73 4.80 7.97
C GLU A 203 -20.60 3.82 8.36
N LEU A 204 -19.34 4.26 8.29
CA LEU A 204 -18.21 3.46 8.76
C LEU A 204 -18.26 3.21 10.27
N ALA A 205 -18.62 4.21 11.07
CA ALA A 205 -18.72 4.09 12.52
C ALA A 205 -19.82 3.09 12.94
N LYS A 206 -21.00 3.16 12.31
CA LYS A 206 -22.11 2.21 12.57
C LYS A 206 -21.71 0.75 12.30
N LYS A 207 -20.79 0.52 11.35
CA LYS A 207 -20.31 -0.81 10.96
C LYS A 207 -19.02 -1.24 11.66
N GLY A 208 -18.47 -0.41 12.57
CA GLY A 208 -17.23 -0.73 13.30
C GLY A 208 -15.94 -0.59 12.48
N PHE A 209 -15.99 0.05 11.31
CA PHE A 209 -14.81 0.24 10.43
C PHE A 209 -13.94 1.45 10.82
N ILE A 210 -14.41 2.24 11.79
CA ILE A 210 -13.66 3.30 12.45
C ILE A 210 -13.65 2.99 13.95
N VAL A 211 -12.46 2.79 14.51
CA VAL A 211 -12.30 2.48 15.94
C VAL A 211 -12.34 3.77 16.75
N ASN A 212 -13.11 3.75 17.85
CA ASN A 212 -13.22 4.83 18.84
C ASN A 212 -11.96 4.96 19.72
N THR A 213 -10.77 4.94 19.11
CA THR A 213 -9.58 5.43 19.79
C THR A 213 -9.57 6.94 19.62
N ARG A 214 -9.75 7.68 20.72
CA ARG A 214 -9.80 9.16 20.76
C ARG A 214 -8.69 9.85 19.93
N LYS A 215 -7.55 9.18 19.71
CA LYS A 215 -6.41 9.68 18.92
C LYS A 215 -6.55 9.52 17.40
N ILE A 216 -7.29 8.54 16.89
CA ILE A 216 -7.41 8.30 15.45
C ILE A 216 -8.56 9.10 14.88
N ILE A 217 -9.70 9.16 15.54
CA ILE A 217 -10.82 10.00 15.09
C ILE A 217 -10.41 11.47 15.05
N THR A 218 -9.66 11.96 16.05
CA THR A 218 -9.13 13.33 16.05
C THR A 218 -8.14 13.57 14.94
N GLN A 219 -7.21 12.65 14.67
CA GLN A 219 -6.28 12.81 13.56
C GLN A 219 -6.95 12.70 12.18
N TRP A 220 -8.03 11.92 12.06
CA TRP A 220 -8.84 11.82 10.85
C TRP A 220 -9.71 13.05 10.61
N LEU A 221 -10.39 13.56 11.65
CA LEU A 221 -11.15 14.81 11.55
C LEU A 221 -10.23 15.99 11.27
N LEU A 222 -9.09 16.11 11.98
CA LEU A 222 -8.14 17.19 11.73
C LEU A 222 -7.58 17.12 10.30
N ILE A 223 -7.13 15.96 9.82
CA ILE A 223 -6.56 15.87 8.46
C ILE A 223 -7.63 16.14 7.40
N ALA A 224 -8.88 15.70 7.59
CA ALA A 224 -9.97 15.99 6.65
C ALA A 224 -10.41 17.46 6.67
N LEU A 225 -10.36 18.14 7.83
CA LEU A 225 -10.70 19.55 7.98
C LEU A 225 -9.55 20.51 7.63
N THR A 226 -8.30 20.04 7.57
CA THR A 226 -7.12 20.89 7.26
C THR A 226 -6.65 20.75 5.81
N LEU A 227 -7.23 19.82 5.04
CA LEU A 227 -6.93 19.61 3.61
C LEU A 227 -8.10 19.99 2.68
N LEU A 228 -9.16 20.58 3.24
CA LEU A 228 -10.09 21.47 2.53
C LEU A 228 -9.65 22.90 2.83
#